data_AF-A0A6V7RR45-F1
#
_entry.id   AF-A0A6V7RR45-F1
#
_cell.length_a   1.000
_cell.length_b   1.000
_cell.length_c   1.000
_cell.angle_alpha   90.00
_cell.angle_beta   90.00
_cell.angle_gamma   90.00
#
_symmetry.space_group_name_H-M   'P 1'
#
loop_
_entity.id
_entity.type
_entity.pdbx_description
1 polymer ?
#
loop_
_entity_poly.entity_id
_entity_poly.type
_entity_poly.pdbx_seq_one_letter_code
_entity_poly.pdbx_strand_id
1 'polypeptide(L)'
;MTQFKEKYTKLYENLSDDDQIAFDSLNQEFDKNHVAQEAKYKKLYELVRNMIDNNQNYIDYYNQKTRVLAKNESKELEKIRGNFWIDVTILLFYFAVLYIAMTFFIGEIVLSYSVVLALLLIFVMVPFMNHGIKHQASGRGSHKTGASIIFLLLFVITNCLIIFMSSSFLQVLFIDSFDVSLVDSLLFGLFIIIAAAALYFILSSSEWSTKIIFIIILIYSLGRILYPLDVLNGLATFIVKYFMYIGLVIIVLMQLYRSRKKNR
;
A
#
# COMPACT_ATOMS: atom_id res chain seq x y z
N MET A 1 -6.56 5.64 -17.25
CA MET A 1 -6.11 7.04 -17.05
C MET A 1 -7.38 7.85 -16.84
N THR A 2 -7.48 8.70 -15.80
CA THR A 2 -8.69 9.51 -15.59
C THR A 2 -8.78 10.61 -16.65
N GLN A 3 -9.98 10.90 -17.16
CA GLN A 3 -10.20 11.89 -18.23
C GLN A 3 -9.59 13.26 -17.90
N PHE A 4 -9.58 13.65 -16.61
CA PHE A 4 -9.00 14.91 -16.15
C PHE A 4 -7.48 14.93 -16.14
N LYS A 5 -6.81 13.78 -15.96
CA LYS A 5 -5.34 13.72 -16.02
C LYS A 5 -4.82 14.08 -17.40
N GLU A 6 -5.43 13.51 -18.44
CA GLU A 6 -5.07 13.80 -19.84
C GLU A 6 -5.34 15.26 -20.20
N LYS A 7 -6.49 15.80 -19.77
CA LYS A 7 -6.84 17.21 -19.99
C LYS A 7 -5.88 18.16 -19.29
N TYR A 8 -5.51 17.86 -18.04
CA TYR A 8 -4.51 18.63 -17.30
C TYR A 8 -3.14 18.60 -18.00
N THR A 9 -2.65 17.42 -18.37
CA THR A 9 -1.33 17.27 -19.01
C THR A 9 -1.23 18.09 -20.31
N LYS A 10 -2.28 18.09 -21.15
CA LYS A 10 -2.32 18.91 -22.36
C LYS A 10 -2.24 20.41 -22.09
N LEU A 11 -2.84 20.90 -21.02
CA LEU A 11 -2.74 22.31 -20.65
C LEU A 11 -1.39 22.64 -20.02
N TYR A 12 -0.90 21.76 -19.15
CA TYR A 12 0.36 21.91 -18.44
C TYR A 12 1.56 22.01 -19.40
N GLU A 13 1.59 21.20 -20.46
CA GLU A 13 2.67 21.24 -21.48
C GLU A 13 2.76 22.59 -22.23
N ASN A 14 1.70 23.39 -22.21
CA ASN A 14 1.66 24.72 -22.84
C ASN A 14 1.94 25.87 -21.85
N LEU A 15 2.19 25.57 -20.58
CA LEU A 15 2.54 26.56 -19.57
C LEU A 15 4.01 26.96 -19.66
N SER A 16 4.33 28.15 -19.16
CA SER A 16 5.72 28.59 -18.95
C SER A 16 6.44 27.71 -17.94
N ASP A 17 7.76 27.64 -18.00
CA ASP A 17 8.57 26.83 -17.06
C ASP A 17 8.30 27.20 -15.59
N ASP A 18 8.13 28.49 -15.29
CA ASP A 18 7.85 28.98 -13.94
C ASP A 18 6.47 28.50 -13.44
N ASP A 19 5.46 28.55 -14.31
CA ASP A 19 4.12 28.06 -13.98
C ASP A 19 4.10 26.54 -13.84
N GLN A 20 4.85 25.81 -14.69
CA GLN A 20 5.02 24.36 -14.57
C GLN A 20 5.61 23.97 -13.21
N ILE A 21 6.66 24.67 -12.75
CA ILE A 21 7.26 24.46 -11.43
C ILE A 21 6.23 24.72 -10.31
N ALA A 22 5.45 25.79 -10.43
CA ALA A 22 4.42 26.12 -9.44
C ALA A 22 3.33 25.03 -9.37
N PHE A 23 2.88 24.52 -10.52
CA PHE A 23 1.89 23.46 -10.60
C PHE A 23 2.43 22.08 -10.17
N ASP A 24 3.71 21.79 -10.38
CA ASP A 24 4.36 20.60 -9.83
C ASP A 24 4.42 20.65 -8.30
N SER A 25 4.78 21.81 -7.75
CA SER A 25 4.74 22.03 -6.30
C SER A 25 3.31 21.89 -5.78
N LEU A 26 2.30 22.40 -6.50
CA LEU A 26 0.89 22.28 -6.14
C LEU A 26 0.42 20.82 -6.14
N ASN A 27 0.82 20.05 -7.16
CA ASN A 27 0.54 18.63 -7.28
C ASN A 27 1.13 17.83 -6.10
N GLN A 28 2.38 18.12 -5.72
CA GLN A 28 3.01 17.51 -4.54
C GLN A 28 2.32 17.90 -3.24
N GLU A 29 1.89 19.16 -3.08
CA GLU A 29 1.15 19.59 -1.89
C GLU A 29 -0.24 18.96 -1.81
N PHE A 30 -0.92 18.71 -2.93
CA PHE A 30 -2.16 17.94 -2.94
C PHE A 30 -1.96 16.48 -2.52
N ASP A 31 -0.83 15.87 -2.90
CA ASP A 31 -0.46 14.54 -2.44
C ASP A 31 -0.20 14.51 -0.92
N LYS A 32 0.49 15.52 -0.38
CA LYS A 32 0.68 15.68 1.08
C LYS A 32 -0.64 15.85 1.85
N ASN A 33 -1.64 16.46 1.23
CA ASN A 33 -2.97 16.65 1.82
C ASN A 33 -3.91 15.45 1.58
N HIS A 34 -3.39 14.35 1.04
CA HIS A 34 -4.12 13.10 0.77
C HIS A 34 -5.35 13.31 -0.12
N VAL A 35 -5.28 14.20 -1.13
CA VAL A 35 -6.38 14.41 -2.06
C VAL A 35 -6.52 13.21 -3.01
N ALA A 36 -7.74 12.73 -3.24
CA ALA A 36 -8.00 11.61 -4.15
C ALA A 36 -7.49 11.93 -5.56
N GLN A 37 -6.92 10.95 -6.24
CA GLN A 37 -6.22 11.19 -7.50
C GLN A 37 -7.13 11.85 -8.57
N GLU A 38 -8.39 11.44 -8.66
CA GLU A 38 -9.35 12.03 -9.58
C GLU A 38 -9.74 13.47 -9.19
N ALA A 39 -10.02 13.72 -7.92
CA ALA A 39 -10.30 15.05 -7.39
C ALA A 39 -9.09 16.00 -7.55
N LYS A 40 -7.88 15.47 -7.37
CA LYS A 40 -6.61 16.20 -7.56
C LYS A 40 -6.47 16.65 -9.01
N TYR A 41 -6.55 15.73 -9.98
CA TYR A 41 -6.36 16.09 -11.38
C TYR A 41 -7.50 16.95 -11.93
N LYS A 42 -8.74 16.75 -11.44
CA LYS A 42 -9.85 17.65 -11.75
C LYS A 42 -9.57 19.08 -11.28
N LYS A 43 -9.11 19.22 -10.03
CA LYS A 43 -8.83 20.55 -9.48
C LYS A 43 -7.62 21.21 -10.11
N LEU A 44 -6.54 20.46 -10.35
CA LEU A 44 -5.37 20.95 -11.08
C LEU A 44 -5.76 21.46 -12.48
N TYR A 45 -6.60 20.72 -13.19
CA TYR A 45 -7.15 21.15 -14.48
C TYR A 45 -7.97 22.44 -14.37
N GLU A 46 -8.88 22.54 -13.40
CA GLU A 46 -9.69 23.74 -13.18
C GLU A 46 -8.83 24.97 -12.86
N LEU A 47 -7.79 24.80 -12.02
CA LEU A 47 -6.87 25.87 -11.66
C LEU A 47 -6.07 26.34 -12.89
N VAL A 48 -5.37 25.43 -13.58
CA VAL A 48 -4.63 25.80 -14.81
C VAL A 48 -5.54 26.48 -15.82
N ARG A 49 -6.73 25.92 -16.05
CA ARG A 49 -7.67 26.49 -17.02
C ARG A 49 -8.13 27.89 -16.63
N ASN A 50 -8.51 28.12 -15.38
CA ASN A 50 -8.95 29.44 -14.93
C ASN A 50 -7.83 30.48 -15.06
N MET A 51 -6.58 30.09 -14.80
CA MET A 51 -5.42 30.96 -14.99
C MET A 51 -5.21 31.31 -16.47
N ILE A 52 -5.25 30.31 -17.36
CA ILE A 52 -5.12 30.50 -18.82
C ILE A 52 -6.27 31.35 -19.37
N ASP A 53 -7.51 31.07 -18.98
CA ASP A 53 -8.72 31.77 -19.44
C ASP A 53 -8.69 33.27 -19.06
N ASN A 54 -7.96 33.63 -17.99
CA ASN A 54 -7.74 35.01 -17.56
C ASN A 54 -6.42 35.62 -18.07
N ASN A 55 -5.65 34.88 -18.88
CA ASN A 55 -4.38 35.31 -19.47
C ASN A 55 -3.38 35.89 -18.45
N GLN A 56 -3.30 35.27 -17.27
CA GLN A 56 -2.39 35.65 -16.17
C GLN A 56 -1.43 34.51 -15.85
N ASN A 57 -0.28 34.81 -15.25
CA ASN A 57 0.64 33.81 -14.72
C ASN A 57 0.20 33.35 -13.32
N TYR A 58 0.85 32.31 -12.79
CA TYR A 58 0.50 31.72 -11.50
C TYR A 58 0.57 32.73 -10.34
N ILE A 59 1.60 33.56 -10.31
CA ILE A 59 1.87 34.51 -9.22
C ILE A 59 0.79 35.60 -9.20
N ASP A 60 0.50 36.18 -10.35
CA ASP A 60 -0.44 37.30 -10.49
C ASP A 60 -1.89 36.85 -10.27
N TYR A 61 -2.25 35.66 -10.76
CA TYR A 61 -3.62 35.16 -10.65
C TYR A 61 -3.96 34.70 -9.22
N TYR A 62 -3.09 33.89 -8.60
CA TYR A 62 -3.39 33.30 -7.30
C TYR A 62 -2.93 34.14 -6.11
N ASN A 63 -1.94 35.01 -6.31
CA ASN A 63 -1.36 35.92 -5.32
C ASN A 63 -1.15 35.30 -3.92
N GLN A 64 -0.75 34.03 -3.90
CA GLN A 64 -0.53 33.29 -2.67
C GLN A 64 0.50 32.19 -2.89
N LYS A 65 1.19 31.80 -1.81
CA LYS A 65 2.14 30.69 -1.86
C LYS A 65 1.39 29.39 -2.21
N THR A 66 2.00 28.57 -3.06
CA THR A 66 1.48 27.27 -3.52
C THR A 66 0.96 26.39 -2.40
N ARG A 67 1.68 26.36 -1.27
CA ARG A 67 1.28 25.62 -0.06
C ARG A 67 -0.04 26.10 0.55
N VAL A 68 -0.29 27.41 0.54
CA VAL A 68 -1.52 28.01 1.09
C VAL A 68 -2.70 27.72 0.18
N LEU A 69 -2.52 27.88 -1.14
CA LEU A 69 -3.53 27.53 -2.13
C LEU A 69 -3.91 26.04 -2.02
N ALA A 70 -2.93 25.14 -2.05
CA ALA A 70 -3.16 23.70 -1.92
C ALA A 70 -3.90 23.35 -0.61
N LYS A 71 -3.56 23.98 0.51
CA LYS A 71 -4.23 23.75 1.80
C LYS A 71 -5.69 24.23 1.79
N ASN A 72 -5.98 25.35 1.14
CA ASN A 72 -7.35 25.86 1.06
C ASN A 72 -8.20 24.99 0.13
N GLU A 73 -7.70 24.71 -1.07
CA GLU A 73 -8.41 23.92 -2.07
C GLU A 73 -8.62 22.47 -1.59
N SER A 74 -7.64 21.87 -0.91
CA SER A 74 -7.76 20.50 -0.39
C SER A 74 -8.78 20.31 0.74
N LYS A 75 -9.33 21.38 1.34
CA LYS A 75 -10.40 21.26 2.35
C LYS A 75 -11.69 20.73 1.75
N GLU A 76 -12.00 21.16 0.52
CA GLU A 76 -13.27 20.88 -0.15
C GLU A 76 -13.18 19.66 -1.07
N LEU A 77 -11.96 19.24 -1.42
CA LEU A 77 -11.74 18.09 -2.27
C LEU A 77 -11.98 16.78 -1.53
N GLU A 78 -12.47 15.80 -2.29
CA GLU A 78 -12.52 14.43 -1.84
C GLU A 78 -11.10 13.97 -1.51
N LYS A 79 -10.85 13.75 -0.23
CA LYS A 79 -9.61 13.14 0.23
C LYS A 79 -9.67 11.65 -0.06
N ILE A 80 -8.52 11.01 -0.19
CA ILE A 80 -8.40 9.56 -0.13
C ILE A 80 -8.98 9.14 1.23
N ARG A 81 -10.28 8.83 1.26
CA ARG A 81 -10.86 7.96 2.26
C ARG A 81 -9.99 6.72 2.20
N GLY A 82 -9.36 6.38 3.33
CA GLY A 82 -8.39 5.30 3.39
C GLY A 82 -8.88 4.11 2.60
N ASN A 83 -8.19 3.79 1.50
CA ASN A 83 -8.53 2.64 0.69
C ASN A 83 -8.35 1.45 1.62
N PHE A 84 -9.46 0.84 2.05
CA PHE A 84 -9.48 -0.25 3.03
C PHE A 84 -8.38 -1.27 2.73
N TRP A 85 -8.27 -1.68 1.46
CA TRP A 85 -7.26 -2.64 1.02
C TRP A 85 -5.81 -2.15 1.08
N ILE A 86 -5.56 -0.87 0.79
CA ILE A 86 -4.21 -0.29 0.93
C ILE A 86 -3.82 -0.24 2.41
N ASP A 87 -4.76 0.14 3.27
CA ASP A 87 -4.57 0.23 4.71
C ASP A 87 -4.37 -1.14 5.37
N VAL A 88 -5.13 -2.16 4.94
CA VAL A 88 -4.89 -3.57 5.30
C VAL A 88 -3.46 -3.93 4.94
N THR A 89 -3.00 -3.58 3.74
CA THR A 89 -1.67 -3.97 3.27
C THR A 89 -0.54 -3.30 4.05
N ILE A 90 -0.70 -2.03 4.44
CA ILE A 90 0.26 -1.32 5.28
C ILE A 90 0.38 -1.98 6.65
N LEU A 91 -0.75 -2.31 7.29
CA LEU A 91 -0.75 -3.02 8.57
C LEU A 91 -0.18 -4.44 8.42
N LEU A 92 -0.51 -5.14 7.34
CA LEU A 92 0.04 -6.46 7.04
C LEU A 92 1.56 -6.40 6.88
N PHE A 93 2.09 -5.38 6.20
CA PHE A 93 3.53 -5.15 6.11
C PHE A 93 4.17 -4.93 7.48
N TYR A 94 3.57 -4.08 8.33
CA TYR A 94 4.06 -3.84 9.69
C TYR A 94 4.12 -5.14 10.51
N PHE A 95 3.04 -5.91 10.55
CA PHE A 95 2.97 -7.15 11.32
C PHE A 95 3.82 -8.27 10.71
N ALA A 96 4.01 -8.27 9.39
CA ALA A 96 4.96 -9.17 8.72
C ALA A 96 6.40 -8.88 9.16
N VAL A 97 6.81 -7.62 9.22
CA VAL A 97 8.15 -7.24 9.73
C VAL A 97 8.30 -7.64 11.20
N LEU A 98 7.26 -7.42 12.02
CA LEU A 98 7.27 -7.85 13.42
C LEU A 98 7.42 -9.37 13.54
N TYR A 99 6.67 -10.14 12.74
CA TYR A 99 6.76 -11.60 12.71
C TYR A 99 8.17 -12.07 12.32
N ILE A 100 8.75 -11.50 11.26
CA ILE A 100 10.13 -11.79 10.85
C ILE A 100 11.12 -11.50 11.99
N ALA A 101 11.01 -10.34 12.63
CA ALA A 101 11.87 -9.98 13.75
C ALA A 101 11.76 -11.01 14.89
N MET A 102 10.54 -11.45 15.23
CA MET A 102 10.34 -12.49 16.23
C MET A 102 10.93 -13.83 15.81
N THR A 103 10.79 -14.25 14.55
CA THR A 103 11.46 -15.44 14.01
C THR A 103 12.98 -15.36 14.17
N PHE A 104 13.60 -14.20 13.94
CA PHE A 104 15.03 -14.02 14.17
C PHE A 104 15.43 -14.11 15.65
N PHE A 105 14.62 -13.54 16.56
CA PHE A 105 14.90 -13.60 18.00
C PHE A 105 14.70 -15.00 18.58
N ILE A 106 13.71 -15.74 18.11
CA ILE A 106 13.38 -17.09 18.58
C ILE A 106 14.31 -18.13 17.92
N GLY A 107 14.73 -17.90 16.67
CA GLY A 107 15.51 -18.86 15.88
C GLY A 107 14.66 -19.90 15.16
N GLU A 108 13.33 -19.82 15.29
CA GLU A 108 12.38 -20.78 14.74
C GLU A 108 11.27 -20.07 13.97
N ILE A 109 10.82 -20.67 12.86
CA ILE A 109 9.57 -20.27 12.20
C ILE A 109 8.42 -20.96 12.92
N VAL A 110 7.63 -20.18 13.66
CA VAL A 110 6.48 -20.67 14.41
C VAL A 110 5.22 -20.59 13.57
N LEU A 111 4.57 -21.74 13.35
CA LEU A 111 3.21 -21.83 12.85
C LEU A 111 2.25 -21.89 14.03
N SER A 112 1.35 -20.91 14.11
CA SER A 112 0.33 -20.88 15.15
C SER A 112 -0.96 -20.26 14.65
N TYR A 113 -2.07 -20.67 15.26
CA TYR A 113 -3.35 -20.00 15.11
C TYR A 113 -3.31 -18.54 15.57
N SER A 114 -2.34 -18.13 16.40
CA SER A 114 -2.12 -16.73 16.76
C SER A 114 -1.77 -15.88 15.53
N VAL A 115 -0.97 -16.40 14.59
CA VAL A 115 -0.64 -15.70 13.34
C VAL A 115 -1.88 -15.56 12.46
N VAL A 116 -2.70 -16.60 12.37
CA VAL A 116 -3.98 -16.56 11.61
C VAL A 116 -4.95 -15.56 12.23
N LEU A 117 -5.08 -15.57 13.56
CA LEU A 117 -5.92 -14.64 14.29
C LEU A 117 -5.42 -13.19 14.14
N ALA A 118 -4.10 -12.98 14.16
CA ALA A 118 -3.50 -11.67 13.91
C ALA A 118 -3.88 -11.13 12.52
N LEU A 119 -3.87 -11.97 11.48
CA LEU A 119 -4.34 -11.58 10.14
C LEU A 119 -5.81 -11.14 10.16
N LEU A 120 -6.69 -11.88 10.83
CA LEU A 120 -8.11 -11.50 10.96
C LEU A 120 -8.28 -10.16 11.70
N LEU A 121 -7.51 -9.95 12.78
CA LEU A 121 -7.56 -8.71 13.55
C LEU A 121 -7.11 -7.50 12.72
N ILE A 122 -6.14 -7.66 11.80
CA ILE A 122 -5.74 -6.60 10.86
C ILE A 122 -6.92 -6.14 10.01
N PHE A 123 -7.72 -7.06 9.47
CA PHE A 123 -8.92 -6.70 8.69
C PHE A 123 -9.94 -5.93 9.54
N VAL A 124 -10.15 -6.35 10.79
CA VAL A 124 -11.08 -5.70 11.71
C VAL A 124 -10.55 -4.34 12.17
N MET A 125 -9.23 -4.12 12.26
CA MET A 125 -8.63 -2.86 12.67
C MET A 125 -8.86 -1.71 11.69
N VAL A 126 -8.84 -1.99 10.40
CA VAL A 126 -8.79 -0.96 9.35
C VAL A 126 -10.00 -0.01 9.38
N PRO A 127 -11.26 -0.48 9.55
CA PRO A 127 -12.42 0.39 9.73
C PRO A 127 -12.26 1.32 10.93
N PHE A 128 -11.73 0.84 12.07
CA PHE A 128 -11.54 1.64 13.27
C PHE A 128 -10.38 2.64 13.13
N MET A 129 -9.29 2.25 12.46
CA MET A 129 -8.19 3.17 12.11
C MET A 129 -8.70 4.34 11.26
N ASN A 130 -9.50 4.02 10.24
CA ASN A 130 -10.00 5.00 9.29
C ASN A 130 -11.05 5.93 9.91
N HIS A 131 -11.95 5.40 10.76
CA HIS A 131 -12.98 6.19 11.44
C HIS A 131 -12.51 6.90 12.72
N GLY A 132 -11.43 6.43 13.35
CA GLY A 132 -10.84 7.01 14.55
C GLY A 132 -9.65 7.91 14.23
N ILE A 133 -8.46 7.32 14.13
CA ILE A 133 -7.17 8.03 14.06
C ILE A 133 -7.07 8.95 12.84
N LYS A 134 -7.40 8.45 11.65
CA LYS A 134 -7.27 9.28 10.43
C LYS A 134 -8.31 10.41 10.38
N HIS A 135 -9.52 10.15 10.89
CA HIS A 135 -10.56 11.16 10.98
C HIS A 135 -10.20 12.26 12.00
N GLN A 136 -9.62 11.89 13.15
CA GLN A 136 -9.11 12.85 14.15
C GLN A 136 -7.95 13.69 13.61
N ALA A 137 -7.00 13.06 12.89
CA ALA A 137 -5.89 13.76 12.24
C ALA A 137 -6.34 14.74 11.13
N SER A 138 -7.52 14.54 10.54
CA SER A 138 -8.05 15.35 9.43
C SER A 138 -8.77 16.65 9.85
N GLY A 139 -8.89 16.93 11.15
CA GLY A 139 -9.45 18.19 11.66
C GLY A 139 -10.98 18.35 11.52
N ARG A 140 -11.69 17.30 11.07
CA ARG A 140 -13.16 17.26 10.97
C ARG A 140 -13.77 16.50 12.17
N GLY A 141 -14.05 17.22 13.26
CA GLY A 141 -15.19 16.96 14.17
C GLY A 141 -15.09 15.83 15.22
N SER A 142 -15.21 16.28 16.48
CA SER A 142 -15.74 15.68 17.73
C SER A 142 -15.74 14.15 17.98
N HIS A 143 -15.25 13.80 19.18
CA HIS A 143 -15.63 12.64 20.02
C HIS A 143 -15.67 11.22 19.40
N LYS A 144 -14.93 10.92 18.34
CA LYS A 144 -14.70 9.51 17.93
C LYS A 144 -13.60 8.80 18.74
N THR A 145 -13.49 9.11 20.03
CA THR A 145 -12.51 8.49 20.95
C THR A 145 -12.69 6.97 21.01
N GLY A 146 -13.93 6.48 20.94
CA GLY A 146 -14.24 5.05 20.98
C GLY A 146 -13.59 4.24 19.84
N ALA A 147 -13.65 4.74 18.59
CA ALA A 147 -13.02 4.04 17.46
C ALA A 147 -11.49 4.00 17.59
N SER A 148 -10.87 5.09 18.05
CA SER A 148 -9.43 5.13 18.32
C SER A 148 -9.03 4.18 19.46
N ILE A 149 -9.82 4.11 20.53
CA ILE A 149 -9.58 3.18 21.65
C ILE A 149 -9.68 1.72 21.18
N ILE A 150 -10.74 1.38 20.42
CA ILE A 150 -10.92 0.02 19.89
C ILE A 150 -9.76 -0.34 18.96
N PHE A 151 -9.34 0.58 18.08
CA PHE A 151 -8.16 0.36 17.24
C PHE A 151 -6.90 0.10 18.07
N LEU A 152 -6.62 0.93 19.09
CA LEU A 152 -5.45 0.77 19.95
C LEU A 152 -5.48 -0.58 20.69
N LEU A 153 -6.65 -0.98 21.19
CA LEU A 153 -6.82 -2.25 21.88
C LEU A 153 -6.57 -3.43 20.92
N LEU A 154 -7.18 -3.42 19.73
CA LEU A 154 -6.93 -4.43 18.70
C LEU A 154 -5.45 -4.47 18.30
N PHE A 155 -4.82 -3.31 18.13
CA PHE A 155 -3.42 -3.17 17.77
C PHE A 155 -2.52 -3.79 18.83
N VAL A 156 -2.70 -3.46 20.11
CA VAL A 156 -1.94 -4.03 21.23
C VAL A 156 -2.14 -5.54 21.31
N ILE A 157 -3.38 -6.03 21.24
CA ILE A 157 -3.67 -7.48 21.26
C ILE A 157 -2.93 -8.20 20.13
N THR A 158 -2.94 -7.64 18.92
CA THR A 158 -2.31 -8.26 17.76
C THR A 158 -0.78 -8.26 17.86
N ASN A 159 -0.19 -7.19 18.38
CA ASN A 159 1.25 -7.18 18.69
C ASN A 159 1.59 -8.25 19.73
N CYS A 160 0.79 -8.36 20.81
CA CYS A 160 0.99 -9.40 21.82
C CYS A 160 0.86 -10.82 21.25
N LEU A 161 -0.11 -11.08 20.38
CA LEU A 161 -0.28 -12.39 19.74
C LEU A 161 0.95 -12.81 18.93
N ILE A 162 1.59 -11.86 18.25
CA ILE A 162 2.82 -12.12 17.48
C ILE A 162 4.02 -12.25 18.41
N ILE A 163 4.23 -11.30 19.32
CA ILE A 163 5.41 -11.29 20.22
C ILE A 163 5.43 -12.54 21.11
N PHE A 164 4.27 -12.96 21.64
CA PHE A 164 4.17 -14.08 22.55
C PHE A 164 3.77 -15.40 21.86
N MET A 165 3.92 -15.49 20.54
CA MET A 165 3.46 -16.67 19.77
C MET A 165 4.13 -17.99 20.19
N SER A 166 5.35 -17.95 20.75
CA SER A 166 6.07 -19.11 21.29
C SER A 166 5.97 -19.24 22.82
N SER A 167 5.19 -18.39 23.48
CA SER A 167 5.04 -18.44 24.93
C SER A 167 4.19 -19.63 25.38
N SER A 168 4.46 -20.12 26.59
CA SER A 168 3.63 -21.15 27.24
C SER A 168 2.16 -20.75 27.39
N PHE A 169 1.87 -19.44 27.49
CA PHE A 169 0.52 -18.92 27.58
C PHE A 169 -0.29 -19.15 26.29
N LEU A 170 0.35 -19.07 25.11
CA LEU A 170 -0.30 -19.28 23.81
C LEU A 170 -0.09 -20.69 23.26
N GLN A 171 0.40 -21.63 24.07
CA GLN A 171 0.69 -23.01 23.64
C GLN A 171 -0.55 -23.72 23.05
N VAL A 172 -1.76 -23.38 23.50
CA VAL A 172 -3.01 -23.94 22.95
C VAL A 172 -3.23 -23.54 21.47
N LEU A 173 -2.65 -22.42 21.03
CA LEU A 173 -2.72 -21.93 19.66
C LEU A 173 -1.52 -22.35 18.81
N PHE A 174 -0.52 -23.00 19.41
CA PHE A 174 0.66 -23.50 18.71
C PHE A 174 0.29 -24.68 17.81
N ILE A 175 0.83 -24.68 16.59
CA ILE A 175 0.66 -25.79 15.65
C ILE A 175 1.98 -26.54 15.53
N ASP A 176 3.02 -25.84 15.08
CA ASP A 176 4.35 -26.42 14.85
C ASP A 176 5.44 -25.34 14.85
N SER A 177 6.69 -25.73 15.02
CA SER A 177 7.84 -24.84 14.81
C SER A 177 8.96 -25.54 14.04
N PHE A 178 9.64 -24.75 13.23
CA PHE A 178 10.73 -25.22 12.39
C PHE A 178 12.01 -24.49 12.78
N ASP A 179 13.00 -25.24 13.26
CA ASP A 179 14.37 -24.76 13.38
C ASP A 179 14.88 -24.35 12.00
N VAL A 180 15.39 -23.14 11.89
CA VAL A 180 15.94 -22.65 10.62
C VAL A 180 17.30 -22.03 10.82
N SER A 181 18.18 -22.28 9.85
CA SER A 181 19.45 -21.58 9.79
C SER A 181 19.21 -20.07 9.59
N LEU A 182 20.17 -19.24 10.00
CA LEU A 182 20.10 -17.79 9.76
C LEU A 182 19.87 -17.44 8.28
N VAL A 183 20.44 -18.23 7.37
CA VAL A 183 20.28 -18.05 5.92
C VAL A 183 18.85 -18.33 5.49
N ASP A 184 18.25 -19.39 6.01
CA ASP A 184 16.87 -19.76 5.69
C ASP A 184 15.88 -18.76 6.30
N SER A 185 16.12 -18.26 7.51
CA SER A 185 15.33 -17.18 8.13
C SER A 185 15.39 -15.88 7.32
N LEU A 186 16.58 -15.52 6.79
CA LEU A 186 16.75 -14.37 5.90
C LEU A 186 15.98 -14.54 4.59
N LEU A 187 16.09 -15.70 3.95
CA LEU A 187 15.35 -16.00 2.71
C LEU A 187 13.84 -15.97 2.95
N PHE A 188 13.38 -16.57 4.03
CA PHE A 188 11.98 -16.55 4.42
C PHE A 188 11.47 -15.12 4.65
N GLY A 189 12.19 -14.31 5.42
CA GLY A 189 11.85 -12.91 5.65
C GLY A 189 11.83 -12.08 4.37
N LEU A 190 12.79 -12.30 3.46
CA LEU A 190 12.82 -11.65 2.15
C LEU A 190 11.54 -11.95 1.34
N PHE A 191 11.11 -13.22 1.27
CA PHE A 191 9.91 -13.58 0.53
C PHE A 191 8.62 -13.06 1.18
N ILE A 192 8.56 -12.95 2.50
CA ILE A 192 7.46 -12.28 3.20
C ILE A 192 7.38 -10.80 2.80
N ILE A 193 8.51 -10.09 2.79
CA ILE A 193 8.56 -8.68 2.39
C ILE A 193 8.14 -8.52 0.92
N ILE A 194 8.63 -9.39 0.03
CA ILE A 194 8.25 -9.39 -1.38
C ILE A 194 6.75 -9.66 -1.55
N ALA A 195 6.17 -10.62 -0.79
CA ALA A 195 4.75 -10.91 -0.83
C ALA A 195 3.90 -9.71 -0.37
N ALA A 196 4.28 -9.06 0.72
CA ALA A 196 3.60 -7.86 1.22
C ALA A 196 3.71 -6.69 0.22
N ALA A 197 4.87 -6.47 -0.38
CA ALA A 197 5.06 -5.47 -1.42
C ALA A 197 4.25 -5.79 -2.69
N ALA A 198 4.19 -7.06 -3.10
CA ALA A 198 3.40 -7.49 -4.25
C ALA A 198 1.90 -7.23 -4.02
N LEU A 199 1.36 -7.55 -2.84
CA LEU A 199 -0.01 -7.19 -2.46
C LEU A 199 -0.26 -5.69 -2.57
N TYR A 200 0.67 -4.87 -2.09
CA TYR A 200 0.54 -3.41 -2.17
C TYR A 200 0.46 -2.93 -3.62
N PHE A 201 1.33 -3.43 -4.50
CA PHE A 201 1.33 -3.03 -5.90
C PHE A 201 0.11 -3.58 -6.68
N ILE A 202 -0.41 -4.75 -6.34
CA ILE A 202 -1.66 -5.28 -6.92
C ILE A 202 -2.83 -4.34 -6.62
N LEU A 203 -2.89 -3.85 -5.38
CA LEU A 203 -4.00 -3.04 -4.89
C LEU A 203 -3.88 -1.55 -5.27
N SER A 204 -2.66 -1.02 -5.37
CA SER A 204 -2.40 0.38 -5.72
C SER A 204 -2.29 0.65 -7.21
N SER A 205 -1.90 -0.35 -8.02
CA SER A 205 -1.77 -0.17 -9.47
C SER A 205 -3.13 -0.02 -10.17
N SER A 206 -3.22 0.90 -11.11
CA SER A 206 -4.38 1.00 -12.04
C SER A 206 -4.21 0.15 -13.30
N GLU A 207 -2.99 -0.29 -13.62
CA GLU A 207 -2.67 -1.04 -14.83
C GLU A 207 -2.81 -2.55 -14.61
N TRP A 208 -3.61 -3.22 -15.46
CA TRP A 208 -3.81 -4.67 -15.43
C TRP A 208 -2.52 -5.46 -15.66
N SER A 209 -1.65 -5.02 -16.57
CA SER A 209 -0.35 -5.66 -16.82
C SER A 209 0.53 -5.69 -15.57
N THR A 210 0.59 -4.55 -14.86
CA THR A 210 1.30 -4.41 -13.60
C THR A 210 0.68 -5.31 -12.53
N LYS A 211 -0.66 -5.36 -12.41
CA LYS A 211 -1.33 -6.28 -11.48
C LYS A 211 -0.97 -7.75 -11.73
N ILE A 212 -0.98 -8.19 -12.99
CA ILE A 212 -0.66 -9.57 -13.36
C ILE A 212 0.79 -9.92 -13.00
N ILE A 213 1.74 -9.03 -13.28
CA ILE A 213 3.16 -9.22 -12.90
C ILE A 213 3.28 -9.43 -11.39
N PHE A 214 2.64 -8.58 -10.58
CA PHE A 214 2.72 -8.71 -9.13
C PHE A 214 1.92 -9.90 -8.56
N ILE A 215 0.84 -10.34 -9.22
CA ILE A 215 0.15 -11.59 -8.86
C ILE A 215 1.10 -12.79 -9.01
N ILE A 216 1.87 -12.84 -10.10
CA ILE A 216 2.85 -13.92 -10.32
C ILE A 216 3.93 -13.90 -9.23
N ILE A 217 4.46 -12.71 -8.92
CA ILE A 217 5.46 -12.54 -7.86
C ILE A 217 4.88 -12.96 -6.50
N LEU A 218 3.62 -12.61 -6.22
CA LEU A 218 2.93 -12.99 -4.99
C LEU A 218 2.78 -14.51 -4.87
N ILE A 219 2.30 -15.18 -5.93
CA ILE A 219 2.15 -16.65 -5.95
C ILE A 219 3.49 -17.33 -5.74
N TYR A 220 4.54 -16.87 -6.42
CA TYR A 220 5.88 -17.43 -6.25
C TYR A 220 6.42 -17.23 -4.83
N SER A 221 6.23 -16.03 -4.26
CA SER A 221 6.68 -15.70 -2.91
C SER A 221 5.94 -16.53 -1.86
N LEU A 222 4.62 -16.68 -1.98
CA LEU A 222 3.83 -17.57 -1.12
C LEU A 222 4.28 -19.03 -1.26
N GLY A 223 4.56 -19.48 -2.49
CA GLY A 223 5.13 -20.81 -2.73
C GLY A 223 6.46 -21.02 -1.99
N ARG A 224 7.34 -20.02 -1.99
CA ARG A 224 8.62 -20.06 -1.26
C ARG A 224 8.48 -20.00 0.25
N ILE A 225 7.49 -19.26 0.77
CA ILE A 225 7.16 -19.21 2.21
C ILE A 225 6.61 -20.55 2.68
N LEU A 226 5.78 -21.21 1.85
CA LEU A 226 5.12 -22.47 2.20
C LEU A 226 5.98 -23.71 1.91
N TYR A 227 6.98 -23.61 1.03
CA TYR A 227 7.82 -24.72 0.62
C TYR A 227 8.53 -25.45 1.79
N PRO A 228 9.13 -24.74 2.78
CA PRO A 228 9.73 -25.38 3.94
C PRO A 228 8.73 -26.11 4.84
N LEU A 229 7.45 -25.75 4.76
CA LEU A 229 6.42 -26.21 5.70
C LEU A 229 5.72 -27.50 5.22
N ASP A 230 5.89 -27.90 3.96
CA ASP A 230 5.25 -29.05 3.27
C ASP A 230 3.72 -29.22 3.49
N VAL A 231 3.00 -28.15 3.87
CA VAL A 231 1.58 -28.18 4.27
C VAL A 231 0.62 -28.51 3.12
N LEU A 232 1.05 -28.37 1.86
CA LEU A 232 0.17 -28.42 0.68
C LEU A 232 0.40 -29.64 -0.23
N ASN A 233 0.82 -30.79 0.30
CA ASN A 233 0.94 -32.05 -0.47
C ASN A 233 1.70 -31.88 -1.81
N GLY A 234 2.86 -31.21 -1.77
CA GLY A 234 3.68 -30.99 -2.97
C GLY A 234 3.24 -29.86 -3.92
N LEU A 235 2.14 -29.14 -3.65
CA LEU A 235 1.78 -27.91 -4.42
C LEU A 235 2.86 -26.84 -4.30
N ALA A 236 3.39 -26.60 -3.11
CA ALA A 236 4.47 -25.64 -2.91
C ALA A 236 5.72 -26.04 -3.73
N THR A 237 6.04 -27.33 -3.77
CA THR A 237 7.10 -27.90 -4.60
C THR A 237 6.85 -27.67 -6.10
N PHE A 238 5.62 -27.88 -6.56
CA PHE A 238 5.23 -27.59 -7.94
C PHE A 238 5.39 -26.10 -8.27
N ILE A 239 4.91 -25.21 -7.40
CA ILE A 239 5.01 -23.76 -7.58
C ILE A 239 6.48 -23.34 -7.68
N VAL A 240 7.31 -23.75 -6.72
CA VAL A 240 8.72 -23.37 -6.70
C VAL A 240 9.48 -23.90 -7.91
N LYS A 241 9.20 -25.14 -8.36
CA LYS A 241 9.91 -25.77 -9.48
C LYS A 241 9.45 -25.30 -10.85
N TYR A 242 8.14 -25.21 -11.09
CA TYR A 242 7.58 -25.02 -12.42
C TYR A 242 6.97 -23.63 -12.64
N PHE A 243 6.35 -23.05 -11.61
CA PHE A 243 5.69 -21.75 -11.73
C PHE A 243 6.67 -20.61 -11.98
N MET A 244 7.94 -20.75 -11.58
CA MET A 244 8.99 -19.78 -11.91
C MET A 244 9.14 -19.59 -13.42
N TYR A 245 9.18 -20.68 -14.19
CA TYR A 245 9.37 -20.62 -15.64
C TYR A 245 8.14 -20.06 -16.35
N ILE A 246 6.95 -20.54 -15.98
CA ILE A 246 5.68 -20.05 -16.52
C ILE A 246 5.51 -18.57 -16.18
N GLY A 247 5.76 -18.20 -14.93
CA GLY A 247 5.68 -16.84 -14.43
C GLY A 247 6.62 -15.89 -15.15
N LEU A 248 7.88 -16.29 -15.38
CA LEU A 248 8.86 -15.47 -16.09
C LEU A 248 8.42 -15.17 -17.52
N VAL A 249 7.91 -16.16 -18.25
CA VAL A 249 7.36 -15.97 -19.60
C VAL A 249 6.22 -14.95 -19.59
N ILE A 250 5.28 -15.07 -18.64
CA ILE A 250 4.14 -14.15 -18.54
C ILE A 250 4.61 -12.73 -18.17
N ILE A 251 5.57 -12.60 -17.25
CA ILE A 251 6.15 -11.30 -16.86
C ILE A 251 6.78 -10.62 -18.08
N VAL A 252 7.58 -11.35 -18.87
CA VAL A 252 8.19 -10.81 -20.10
C VAL A 252 7.12 -10.36 -21.09
N LEU A 253 6.09 -11.18 -21.35
CA LEU A 253 4.98 -10.83 -22.24
C LEU A 253 4.22 -9.58 -21.77
N MET A 254 3.93 -9.47 -20.47
CA MET A 254 3.23 -8.33 -19.89
C MET A 254 4.08 -7.05 -19.91
N GLN A 255 5.40 -7.19 -19.71
CA GLN A 255 6.34 -6.07 -19.82
C GLN A 255 6.45 -5.57 -21.26
N LEU A 256 6.50 -6.48 -22.24
CA LEU A 256 6.48 -6.13 -23.67
C LEU A 256 5.17 -5.44 -24.06
N TYR A 257 4.03 -5.94 -23.60
CA TYR A 257 2.73 -5.30 -23.81
C TYR A 257 2.71 -3.87 -23.24
N ARG A 258 3.22 -3.69 -22.02
CA ARG A 258 3.32 -2.38 -21.37
C ARG A 258 4.22 -1.42 -22.15
N SER A 259 5.38 -1.88 -22.61
CA SER A 259 6.31 -1.09 -23.42
C SER A 259 5.67 -0.63 -24.74
N ARG A 260 4.93 -1.51 -25.42
CA ARG A 260 4.25 -1.16 -26.69
C ARG A 260 3.11 -0.17 -26.49
N LYS A 261 2.38 -0.28 -25.38
CA LYS A 261 1.30 0.66 -25.03
C LYS A 261 1.83 2.06 -24.70
N LYS A 262 3.01 2.17 -24.10
CA LYS A 262 3.64 3.47 -23.76
C LYS A 262 4.21 4.20 -24.98
N ASN A 263 4.55 3.47 -26.05
CA ASN A 263 5.08 4.02 -27.30
C ASN A 263 3.99 4.29 -28.36
N ARG A 264 2.71 4.20 -27.99
CA ARG A 264 1.55 4.61 -28.79
C ARG A 264 0.85 5.77 -28.12
#